data_AF-A0A955PS51-F1
#
_entry.id   AF-A0A955PS51-F1
#
_cell.length_a   1.000
_cell.length_b   1.000
_cell.length_c   1.000
_cell.angle_alpha   90.00
_cell.angle_beta   90.00
_cell.angle_gamma   90.00
#
_symmetry.space_group_name_H-M   'P 1'
#
loop_
_entity.id
_entity.type
_entity.pdbx_description
1 polymer ?
#
loop_
_entity_poly.entity_id
_entity_poly.type
_entity_poly.pdbx_seq_one_letter_code
_entity_poly.pdbx_strand_id
1 'polypeptide(L)'
;DWDNDGRSTLLVASLAGVTQFNATPETKQYSWSQLVVGNPVAFPSCGAGEIEVGEYGKDKLPMLATIEPWHGHQAVVYTLNLDGSEWFYFHMWNRHVLDDQLVGGHAVGWGDFDGDGEDEMVAGSRGKADAGKDPCLKLFDLDFYIQRDPQLKWDSQTLDTGGIAVEDLEVADLDEDGDPDIVVIGRATHNLVLFENKSNK
;
A
#
# COMPACT_ATOMS: atom_id res chain seq x y z
N ASP A 1 -0.39 -15.00 6.59
CA ASP A 1 -0.87 -15.90 5.53
C ASP A 1 -1.66 -15.05 4.56
N TRP A 2 -0.93 -14.28 3.75
CA TRP A 2 -1.50 -13.15 3.01
C TRP A 2 -2.28 -13.61 1.77
N ASP A 3 -1.97 -14.81 1.27
CA ASP A 3 -2.66 -15.50 0.17
C ASP A 3 -3.56 -16.65 0.67
N ASN A 4 -3.79 -16.72 1.99
CA ASN A 4 -4.69 -17.67 2.66
C ASN A 4 -4.38 -19.15 2.33
N ASP A 5 -3.09 -19.49 2.20
CA ASP A 5 -2.58 -20.82 1.86
C ASP A 5 -2.16 -21.65 3.09
N GLY A 6 -2.34 -21.09 4.29
CA GLY A 6 -1.96 -21.65 5.58
C GLY A 6 -0.51 -21.39 5.99
N ARG A 7 0.26 -20.56 5.26
CA ARG A 7 1.69 -20.37 5.51
C ARG A 7 2.05 -18.91 5.75
N SER A 8 3.12 -18.72 6.53
CA SER A 8 3.77 -17.41 6.63
C SER A 8 4.69 -17.21 5.43
N THR A 9 4.62 -16.03 4.85
CA THR A 9 5.32 -15.67 3.63
C THR A 9 6.00 -14.33 3.84
N LEU A 10 7.19 -14.15 3.25
CA LEU A 10 7.90 -12.88 3.25
C LEU A 10 7.74 -12.21 1.90
N LEU A 11 7.19 -10.99 1.88
CA LEU A 11 7.18 -10.11 0.72
C LEU A 11 8.33 -9.11 0.82
N VAL A 12 8.95 -8.79 -0.31
CA VAL A 12 10.10 -7.87 -0.37
C VAL A 12 9.89 -6.87 -1.50
N ALA A 13 9.76 -5.59 -1.15
CA ALA A 13 9.88 -4.49 -2.11
C ALA A 13 11.36 -4.24 -2.43
N SER A 14 11.66 -4.03 -3.71
CA SER A 14 13.01 -3.79 -4.20
C SER A 14 13.00 -3.07 -5.55
N LEU A 15 14.18 -2.79 -6.10
CA LEU A 15 14.33 -2.29 -7.47
C LEU A 15 13.80 -3.27 -8.55
N ALA A 16 13.56 -4.53 -8.19
CA ALA A 16 12.88 -5.50 -9.06
C ALA A 16 11.36 -5.48 -8.90
N GLY A 17 10.79 -4.61 -8.07
CA GLY A 17 9.38 -4.66 -7.67
C GLY A 17 9.18 -5.51 -6.42
N VAL A 18 8.06 -6.22 -6.33
CA VAL A 18 7.70 -7.04 -5.16
C VAL A 18 7.95 -8.51 -5.46
N THR A 19 8.73 -9.15 -4.60
CA THR A 19 9.01 -10.59 -4.66
C THR A 19 8.52 -11.31 -3.42
N GLN A 20 7.96 -12.48 -3.63
CA GLN A 20 7.54 -13.43 -2.60
C GLN A 20 8.65 -14.44 -2.36
N PHE A 21 9.05 -14.59 -1.09
CA PHE A 21 9.86 -15.72 -0.64
C PHE A 21 8.97 -16.85 -0.15
N ASN A 22 9.10 -17.99 -0.80
CA ASN A 22 8.37 -19.20 -0.47
C ASN A 22 9.30 -20.18 0.24
N ALA A 23 8.91 -20.58 1.45
CA ALA A 23 9.57 -21.64 2.20
C ALA A 23 8.64 -22.85 2.32
N THR A 24 9.18 -24.04 2.05
CA THR A 24 8.53 -25.32 2.33
C THR A 24 9.34 -26.03 3.41
N PRO A 25 9.07 -25.77 4.70
CA PRO A 25 9.90 -26.27 5.81
C PRO A 25 10.03 -27.79 5.83
N GLU A 26 8.96 -28.49 5.44
CA GLU A 26 8.88 -29.96 5.44
C GLU A 26 9.90 -30.58 4.48
N THR A 27 10.09 -29.95 3.31
CA THR A 27 11.01 -30.41 2.27
C THR A 27 12.32 -29.65 2.23
N LYS A 28 12.47 -28.60 3.06
CA LYS A 28 13.60 -27.65 3.06
C LYS A 28 13.86 -27.04 1.68
N GLN A 29 12.80 -26.81 0.92
CA GLN A 29 12.86 -26.15 -0.37
C GLN A 29 12.51 -24.69 -0.21
N TYR A 30 13.19 -23.84 -0.98
CA TYR A 30 12.99 -22.40 -0.99
C TYR A 30 12.94 -21.91 -2.42
N SER A 31 12.02 -21.00 -2.71
CA SER A 31 11.91 -20.36 -4.01
C SER A 31 11.54 -18.89 -3.87
N TRP A 32 11.81 -18.14 -4.93
CA TRP A 32 11.42 -16.75 -5.04
C TRP A 32 10.50 -16.61 -6.26
N SER A 33 9.37 -15.93 -6.07
CA SER A 33 8.42 -15.64 -7.13
C SER A 33 8.23 -14.14 -7.20
N GLN A 34 8.53 -13.54 -8.35
CA GLN A 34 8.24 -12.13 -8.56
C GLN A 34 6.73 -11.97 -8.78
N LEU A 35 6.09 -11.15 -7.94
CA LEU A 35 4.65 -10.88 -8.05
C LEU A 35 4.40 -9.75 -9.04
N VAL A 36 5.13 -8.64 -8.86
CA VAL A 36 4.98 -7.45 -9.69
C VAL A 36 6.34 -6.79 -9.92
N VAL A 37 6.46 -6.10 -11.06
CA VAL A 37 7.72 -5.43 -11.46
C VAL A 37 7.89 -4.04 -10.84
N GLY A 38 6.85 -3.50 -10.17
CA GLY A 38 6.85 -2.13 -9.65
C GLY A 38 6.79 -1.07 -10.75
N ASN A 39 7.44 0.07 -10.52
CA ASN A 39 7.60 1.11 -11.53
C ASN A 39 8.43 0.58 -12.71
N PRO A 40 7.87 0.57 -13.94
CA PRO A 40 8.47 -0.09 -15.11
C PRO A 40 9.59 0.72 -15.78
N VAL A 41 9.96 1.88 -15.24
CA VAL A 41 11.07 2.70 -15.77
C VAL A 41 12.40 1.95 -15.59
N ALA A 42 13.44 2.37 -16.32
CA ALA A 42 14.77 1.79 -16.18
C ALA A 42 15.42 2.14 -14.83
N PHE A 43 16.32 1.26 -14.37
CA PHE A 43 17.19 1.52 -13.21
C PHE A 43 17.90 2.89 -13.31
N PRO A 44 18.03 3.64 -12.21
CA PRO A 44 17.67 3.28 -10.83
C PRO A 44 16.26 3.72 -10.39
N SER A 45 15.42 4.22 -11.30
CA SER A 45 14.09 4.76 -10.96
C SER A 45 12.96 3.72 -11.12
N CYS A 46 13.27 2.46 -10.83
CA CYS A 46 12.43 1.30 -11.10
C CYS A 46 12.01 0.58 -9.82
N GLY A 47 11.03 -0.32 -9.93
CA GLY A 47 10.60 -1.17 -8.82
C GLY A 47 9.75 -0.47 -7.77
N ALA A 48 9.81 -0.97 -6.54
CA ALA A 48 9.03 -0.51 -5.38
C ALA A 48 9.97 -0.22 -4.19
N GLY A 49 9.58 0.74 -3.37
CA GLY A 49 10.27 1.13 -2.13
C GLY A 49 9.63 0.52 -0.88
N GLU A 50 8.30 0.58 -0.81
CA GLU A 50 7.50 0.07 0.30
C GLU A 50 6.53 -1.01 -0.18
N ILE A 51 6.09 -1.88 0.73
CA ILE A 51 5.07 -2.90 0.48
C ILE A 51 4.25 -3.15 1.75
N GLU A 52 2.92 -3.09 1.63
CA GLU A 52 1.98 -3.60 2.64
C GLU A 52 0.83 -4.35 1.96
N VAL A 53 0.21 -5.28 2.70
CA VAL A 53 -0.92 -6.08 2.20
C VAL A 53 -2.20 -5.70 2.93
N GLY A 54 -3.23 -5.38 2.16
CA GLY A 54 -4.59 -5.17 2.64
C GLY A 54 -5.53 -6.24 2.09
N GLU A 55 -6.76 -6.23 2.58
CA GLU A 55 -7.82 -7.14 2.16
C GLU A 55 -8.96 -6.37 1.49
N TYR A 56 -9.66 -7.05 0.58
CA TYR A 56 -10.73 -6.44 -0.17
C TYR A 56 -11.95 -7.34 -0.31
N GLY A 57 -13.10 -6.73 -0.05
CA GLY A 57 -14.41 -7.36 -0.18
C GLY A 57 -14.61 -8.54 0.77
N LYS A 58 -15.79 -9.15 0.68
CA LYS A 58 -16.23 -10.22 1.60
C LYS A 58 -15.36 -11.48 1.56
N ASP A 59 -14.68 -11.72 0.45
CA ASP A 59 -13.80 -12.87 0.25
C ASP A 59 -12.37 -12.59 0.75
N LYS A 60 -12.10 -11.38 1.29
CA LYS A 60 -10.80 -10.95 1.80
C LYS A 60 -9.68 -11.17 0.79
N LEU A 61 -9.93 -10.71 -0.44
CA LEU A 61 -8.96 -10.85 -1.53
C LEU A 61 -7.76 -9.94 -1.25
N PRO A 62 -6.52 -10.41 -1.43
CA PRO A 62 -5.35 -9.58 -1.13
C PRO A 62 -5.19 -8.44 -2.13
N MET A 63 -4.81 -7.29 -1.60
CA MET A 63 -4.32 -6.12 -2.34
C MET A 63 -2.91 -5.78 -1.89
N LEU A 64 -2.06 -5.31 -2.81
CA LEU A 64 -0.71 -4.86 -2.47
C LEU A 64 -0.63 -3.35 -2.60
N ALA A 65 -0.23 -2.65 -1.55
CA ALA A 65 0.12 -1.24 -1.59
C ALA A 65 1.63 -1.07 -1.73
N THR A 66 2.08 -0.17 -2.60
CA THR A 66 3.50 0.19 -2.73
C THR A 66 3.68 1.69 -2.87
N ILE A 67 4.86 2.16 -2.45
CA ILE A 67 5.43 3.42 -2.95
C ILE A 67 6.41 3.11 -4.06
N GLU A 68 6.28 3.82 -5.18
CA GLU A 68 7.13 3.57 -6.34
C GLU A 68 7.75 4.85 -6.96
N PRO A 69 9.03 4.78 -7.38
CA PRO A 69 10.05 3.81 -6.95
C PRO A 69 10.51 4.13 -5.49
N TRP A 70 11.68 3.67 -5.07
CA TRP A 70 12.27 4.03 -3.76
C TRP A 70 12.26 5.55 -3.50
N HIS A 71 11.67 5.97 -2.39
CA HIS A 71 11.39 7.39 -2.07
C HIS A 71 10.74 8.16 -3.22
N GLY A 72 9.81 7.48 -3.89
CA GLY A 72 9.21 7.91 -5.14
C GLY A 72 8.11 8.94 -4.97
N HIS A 73 7.28 9.03 -6.00
CA HIS A 73 6.16 9.96 -6.09
C HIS A 73 4.83 9.24 -6.31
N GLN A 74 4.85 7.92 -6.51
CA GLN A 74 3.66 7.14 -6.82
C GLN A 74 3.20 6.36 -5.60
N ALA A 75 1.93 6.53 -5.20
CA ALA A 75 1.19 5.58 -4.40
C ALA A 75 0.47 4.62 -5.36
N VAL A 76 0.70 3.32 -5.19
CA VAL A 76 0.26 2.31 -6.15
C VAL A 76 -0.45 1.19 -5.41
N VAL A 77 -1.57 0.73 -5.97
CA VAL A 77 -2.25 -0.49 -5.54
C VAL A 77 -2.21 -1.51 -6.64
N TYR A 78 -1.95 -2.75 -6.27
CA TYR A 78 -2.13 -3.91 -7.13
C TYR A 78 -3.35 -4.71 -6.68
N THR A 79 -4.27 -4.95 -7.61
CA THR A 79 -5.42 -5.82 -7.38
C THR A 79 -5.32 -7.08 -8.23
N LEU A 80 -5.90 -8.19 -7.76
CA LEU A 80 -5.92 -9.42 -8.55
C LEU A 80 -6.63 -9.20 -9.89
N ASN A 81 -6.09 -9.83 -10.94
CA ASN A 81 -6.76 -9.92 -12.22
C ASN A 81 -7.73 -11.11 -12.21
N LEU A 82 -9.03 -10.80 -12.19
CA LEU A 82 -10.11 -11.79 -12.13
C LEU A 82 -10.72 -12.12 -13.51
N ASP A 83 -10.16 -11.60 -14.60
CA ASP A 83 -10.70 -11.76 -15.96
C ASP A 83 -10.54 -13.18 -16.55
N GLY A 84 -9.85 -14.09 -15.84
CA GLY A 84 -9.68 -15.48 -16.24
C GLY A 84 -8.67 -15.72 -17.36
N SER A 85 -7.91 -14.69 -17.78
CA SER A 85 -6.78 -14.85 -18.70
C SER A 85 -5.54 -15.43 -17.99
N GLU A 86 -4.75 -16.25 -18.70
CA GLU A 86 -3.94 -17.31 -18.10
C GLU A 86 -2.88 -16.94 -17.03
N TRP A 87 -2.68 -17.93 -16.15
CA TRP A 87 -1.78 -18.14 -14.99
C TRP A 87 -0.27 -17.84 -15.15
N PHE A 88 0.14 -16.93 -16.02
CA PHE A 88 1.51 -16.42 -15.92
C PHE A 88 1.58 -15.46 -14.74
N TYR A 89 2.39 -15.78 -13.73
CA TYR A 89 2.55 -15.04 -12.46
C TYR A 89 2.62 -13.50 -12.60
N PHE A 90 3.12 -12.98 -13.73
CA PHE A 90 3.18 -11.54 -14.02
C PHE A 90 1.86 -10.87 -14.46
N HIS A 91 0.84 -11.64 -14.83
CA HIS A 91 -0.47 -11.13 -15.30
C HIS A 91 -1.57 -11.29 -14.25
N MET A 92 -1.21 -11.76 -13.04
CA MET A 92 -2.15 -11.92 -11.92
C MET A 92 -2.54 -10.60 -11.26
N TRP A 93 -1.82 -9.51 -11.54
CA TRP A 93 -2.00 -8.24 -10.85
C TRP A 93 -2.23 -7.09 -11.82
N ASN A 94 -3.29 -6.32 -11.58
CA ASN A 94 -3.55 -5.05 -12.23
C ASN A 94 -2.90 -3.93 -11.40
N ARG A 95 -2.06 -3.11 -12.04
CA ARG A 95 -1.36 -1.99 -11.39
C ARG A 95 -2.16 -0.70 -11.53
N HIS A 96 -2.51 -0.08 -10.42
CA HIS A 96 -3.25 1.19 -10.36
C HIS A 96 -2.40 2.25 -9.65
N VAL A 97 -2.14 3.38 -10.31
CA VAL A 97 -1.46 4.52 -9.68
C VAL A 97 -2.52 5.42 -9.09
N LEU A 98 -2.64 5.44 -7.76
CA LEU A 98 -3.66 6.22 -7.05
C LEU A 98 -3.27 7.71 -6.93
N ASP A 99 -1.97 7.97 -6.83
CA ASP A 99 -1.39 9.31 -6.78
C ASP A 99 0.00 9.27 -7.41
N ASP A 100 0.35 10.28 -8.20
CA ASP A 100 1.67 10.45 -8.84
C ASP A 100 2.34 11.80 -8.48
N GLN A 101 1.87 12.45 -7.42
CA GLN A 101 2.29 13.78 -7.00
C GLN A 101 2.95 13.80 -5.61
N LEU A 102 3.11 12.65 -4.96
CA LEU A 102 3.82 12.55 -3.69
C LEU A 102 5.27 13.04 -3.82
N VAL A 103 5.85 13.51 -2.72
CA VAL A 103 7.25 13.91 -2.68
C VAL A 103 7.99 13.08 -1.65
N GLY A 104 8.77 12.10 -2.12
CA GLY A 104 9.45 11.20 -1.21
C GLY A 104 8.45 10.35 -0.43
N GLY A 105 7.54 9.67 -1.14
CA GLY A 105 6.68 8.66 -0.54
C GLY A 105 7.52 7.68 0.29
N HIS A 106 7.01 7.26 1.45
CA HIS A 106 7.81 6.51 2.41
C HIS A 106 7.00 5.56 3.30
N ALA A 107 5.68 5.67 3.33
CA ALA A 107 4.87 4.79 4.15
C ALA A 107 3.54 4.51 3.45
N VAL A 108 3.05 3.29 3.61
CA VAL A 108 1.72 2.85 3.20
C VAL A 108 1.13 2.01 4.32
N GLY A 109 -0.19 1.94 4.40
CA GLY A 109 -0.90 1.07 5.33
C GLY A 109 -2.34 0.88 4.90
N TRP A 110 -3.04 0.01 5.60
CA TRP A 110 -4.39 -0.43 5.26
C TRP A 110 -5.28 -0.42 6.49
N GLY A 111 -6.55 -0.11 6.32
CA GLY A 111 -7.59 -0.33 7.32
C GLY A 111 -8.97 -0.03 6.77
N ASP A 112 -9.97 -0.73 7.30
CA ASP A 112 -11.40 -0.49 7.07
C ASP A 112 -11.86 0.72 7.90
N PHE A 113 -11.59 1.94 7.41
CA PHE A 113 -11.84 3.20 8.13
C PHE A 113 -13.30 3.62 8.07
N ASP A 114 -14.06 3.17 7.07
CA ASP A 114 -15.48 3.50 6.93
C ASP A 114 -16.43 2.37 7.39
N GLY A 115 -15.90 1.18 7.71
CA GLY A 115 -16.63 0.06 8.29
C GLY A 115 -17.43 -0.76 7.27
N ASP A 116 -17.13 -0.65 5.98
CA ASP A 116 -17.82 -1.36 4.92
C ASP A 116 -17.28 -2.79 4.67
N GLY A 117 -16.14 -3.12 5.30
CA GLY A 117 -15.46 -4.41 5.21
C GLY A 117 -14.43 -4.51 4.09
N GLU A 118 -14.06 -3.39 3.47
CA GLU A 118 -12.98 -3.23 2.50
C GLU A 118 -11.87 -2.38 3.15
N ASP A 119 -10.59 -2.70 2.93
CA ASP A 119 -9.52 -1.85 3.47
C ASP A 119 -9.26 -0.66 2.54
N GLU A 120 -9.26 0.55 3.09
CA GLU A 120 -8.73 1.74 2.41
C GLU A 120 -7.22 1.84 2.57
N MET A 121 -6.56 2.40 1.55
CA MET A 121 -5.12 2.61 1.58
C MET A 121 -4.78 3.97 2.18
N VAL A 122 -3.86 4.00 3.13
CA VAL A 122 -3.16 5.22 3.55
C VAL A 122 -1.81 5.29 2.85
N ALA A 123 -1.42 6.47 2.34
CA ALA A 123 -0.08 6.72 1.81
C ALA A 123 0.50 8.02 2.37
N GLY A 124 1.76 7.95 2.79
CA GLY A 124 2.49 9.05 3.40
C GLY A 124 3.73 9.45 2.61
N SER A 125 4.01 10.75 2.60
CA SER A 125 5.22 11.31 2.01
C SER A 125 6.01 12.13 3.02
N ARG A 126 7.34 11.98 2.98
CA ARG A 126 8.26 12.69 3.88
C ARG A 126 8.59 14.11 3.43
N GLY A 127 8.17 14.47 2.21
CA GLY A 127 8.58 15.69 1.54
C GLY A 127 10.06 15.66 1.11
N LYS A 128 10.51 16.76 0.53
CA LYS A 128 11.95 17.06 0.36
C LYS A 128 12.14 18.55 0.59
N ALA A 129 13.21 18.92 1.29
CA ALA A 129 13.51 20.32 1.63
C ALA A 129 13.62 21.23 0.39
N ASP A 130 13.92 20.68 -0.78
CA ASP A 130 14.14 21.40 -2.05
C ASP A 130 13.00 21.25 -3.07
N ALA A 131 11.96 20.44 -2.80
CA ALA A 131 10.91 20.16 -3.78
C ALA A 131 9.78 21.20 -3.81
N GLY A 132 9.71 22.13 -2.85
CA GLY A 132 8.70 23.19 -2.80
C GLY A 132 7.24 22.69 -2.66
N LYS A 133 7.05 21.41 -2.32
CA LYS A 133 5.77 20.80 -1.97
C LYS A 133 5.86 20.28 -0.55
N ASP A 134 4.80 20.53 0.22
CA ASP A 134 4.69 20.02 1.58
C ASP A 134 4.56 18.49 1.59
N PRO A 135 5.07 17.82 2.63
CA PRO A 135 4.72 16.43 2.88
C PRO A 135 3.21 16.30 3.09
N CYS A 136 2.67 15.11 2.86
CA CYS A 136 1.26 14.84 3.04
C CYS A 136 1.02 13.40 3.47
N LEU A 137 -0.13 13.22 4.14
CA LEU A 137 -0.75 11.93 4.42
C LEU A 137 -2.09 11.91 3.69
N LYS A 138 -2.35 10.83 2.94
CA LYS A 138 -3.57 10.68 2.14
C LYS A 138 -4.21 9.33 2.41
N LEU A 139 -5.54 9.30 2.34
CA LEU A 139 -6.38 8.12 2.40
C LEU A 139 -7.03 7.93 1.02
N PHE A 140 -7.11 6.69 0.56
CA PHE A 140 -7.69 6.30 -0.73
C PHE A 140 -8.70 5.17 -0.53
N ASP A 141 -9.93 5.46 -0.91
CA ASP A 141 -11.05 4.52 -0.89
C ASP A 141 -11.23 3.93 -2.29
N LEU A 142 -11.12 2.60 -2.36
CA LEU A 142 -11.11 1.83 -3.59
C LEU A 142 -12.50 1.22 -3.81
N ASP A 143 -13.27 1.76 -4.76
CA ASP A 143 -14.59 1.19 -5.11
C ASP A 143 -14.49 -0.30 -5.49
N PHE A 144 -15.38 -1.13 -4.91
CA PHE A 144 -15.59 -2.57 -5.15
C PHE A 144 -15.33 -3.03 -6.59
N TYR A 145 -15.66 -2.20 -7.59
CA TYR A 145 -15.49 -2.55 -8.98
C TYR A 145 -14.06 -2.43 -9.54
N ILE A 146 -13.05 -1.91 -8.82
CA ILE A 146 -11.71 -1.62 -9.37
C ILE A 146 -11.04 -2.88 -9.93
N GLN A 147 -11.42 -4.05 -9.42
CA GLN A 147 -10.98 -5.36 -9.91
C GLN A 147 -11.55 -5.72 -11.29
N ARG A 148 -12.61 -5.04 -11.74
CA ARG A 148 -13.39 -5.34 -12.96
C ARG A 148 -13.30 -4.25 -14.02
N ASP A 149 -12.94 -3.02 -13.66
CA ASP A 149 -12.73 -1.93 -14.61
C ASP A 149 -11.41 -1.17 -14.28
N PRO A 150 -10.37 -1.31 -15.12
CA PRO A 150 -9.11 -0.58 -14.97
C PRO A 150 -9.24 0.96 -15.07
N GLN A 151 -10.40 1.49 -15.44
CA GLN A 151 -10.67 2.93 -15.50
C GLN A 151 -11.28 3.49 -14.21
N LEU A 152 -11.46 2.65 -13.19
CA LEU A 152 -12.17 3.05 -11.98
C LEU A 152 -11.44 4.10 -11.17
N LYS A 153 -12.28 4.88 -10.50
CA LYS A 153 -11.94 6.02 -9.68
C LYS A 153 -11.97 5.57 -8.24
N TRP A 154 -10.97 5.98 -7.51
CA TRP A 154 -10.95 5.96 -6.05
C TRP A 154 -11.41 7.33 -5.56
N ASP A 155 -12.07 7.35 -4.42
CA ASP A 155 -12.20 8.58 -3.65
C ASP A 155 -10.91 8.77 -2.83
N SER A 156 -10.54 10.03 -2.59
CA SER A 156 -9.32 10.32 -1.85
C SER A 156 -9.50 11.52 -0.94
N GLN A 157 -8.88 11.42 0.22
CA GLN A 157 -8.85 12.46 1.22
C GLN A 157 -7.40 12.78 1.59
N THR A 158 -7.08 14.07 1.69
CA THR A 158 -5.81 14.49 2.29
C THR A 158 -6.03 14.70 3.78
N LEU A 159 -5.37 13.88 4.60
CA LEU A 159 -5.47 13.91 6.07
C LEU A 159 -4.55 14.98 6.68
N ASP A 160 -3.37 15.17 6.08
CA ASP A 160 -2.42 16.21 6.49
C ASP A 160 -1.71 16.83 5.29
N THR A 161 -1.36 18.12 5.42
CA THR A 161 -0.48 18.83 4.48
C THR A 161 0.51 19.67 5.26
N GLY A 162 1.75 19.20 5.35
CA GLY A 162 2.87 19.89 5.97
C GLY A 162 2.99 19.72 7.49
N GLY A 163 1.99 19.17 8.16
CA GLY A 163 2.01 18.94 9.61
C GLY A 163 2.88 17.75 10.02
N ILE A 164 3.04 16.76 9.14
CA ILE A 164 3.89 15.60 9.37
C ILE A 164 4.70 15.19 8.13
N ALA A 165 6.02 15.10 8.29
CA ALA A 165 6.93 14.56 7.30
C ALA A 165 7.05 13.04 7.47
N VAL A 166 6.07 12.31 6.92
CA VAL A 166 5.85 10.88 7.16
C VAL A 166 7.10 10.04 6.91
N GLU A 167 7.56 9.35 7.94
CA GLU A 167 8.64 8.37 7.87
C GLU A 167 8.11 6.94 7.96
N ASP A 168 7.09 6.73 8.77
CA ASP A 168 6.40 5.44 8.89
C ASP A 168 5.02 5.68 9.50
N LEU A 169 4.12 4.71 9.33
CA LEU A 169 2.78 4.72 9.92
C LEU A 169 2.34 3.33 10.33
N GLU A 170 1.43 3.26 11.30
CA GLU A 170 0.76 2.03 11.71
C GLU A 170 -0.75 2.31 11.82
N VAL A 171 -1.56 1.31 11.45
CA VAL A 171 -3.02 1.38 11.50
C VAL A 171 -3.54 0.36 12.51
N ALA A 172 -4.32 0.81 13.48
CA ALA A 172 -4.93 -0.03 14.51
C ALA A 172 -6.06 0.71 15.21
N ASP A 173 -7.04 -0.01 15.75
CA ASP A 173 -8.00 0.53 16.72
C ASP A 173 -7.27 0.81 18.04
N LEU A 174 -6.91 2.07 18.30
CA LEU A 174 -6.06 2.46 19.44
C LEU A 174 -6.86 2.90 20.66
N ASP A 175 -8.11 3.33 20.49
CA ASP A 175 -9.01 3.73 21.57
C ASP A 175 -10.09 2.68 21.92
N GLU A 176 -10.08 1.53 21.22
CA GLU A 176 -11.00 0.40 21.37
C GLU A 176 -12.47 0.76 21.04
N ASP A 177 -12.70 1.72 20.13
CA ASP A 177 -14.05 2.12 19.72
C ASP A 177 -14.58 1.38 18.48
N GLY A 178 -13.74 0.55 17.85
CA GLY A 178 -14.10 -0.34 16.76
C GLY A 178 -13.87 0.24 15.37
N ASP A 179 -13.32 1.45 15.23
CA ASP A 179 -12.68 1.89 13.98
C ASP A 179 -11.14 1.95 14.07
N PRO A 180 -10.43 1.75 12.96
CA PRO A 180 -8.98 1.88 12.95
C PRO A 180 -8.54 3.34 12.95
N ASP A 181 -7.54 3.65 13.77
CA ASP A 181 -6.80 4.91 13.80
C ASP A 181 -5.47 4.81 13.05
N ILE A 182 -4.83 5.96 12.79
CA ILE A 182 -3.49 6.01 12.19
C ILE A 182 -2.52 6.70 13.14
N VAL A 183 -1.41 6.03 13.48
CA VAL A 183 -0.29 6.66 14.18
C VAL A 183 0.88 6.84 13.22
N VAL A 184 1.46 8.04 13.21
CA VAL A 184 2.48 8.43 12.21
C VAL A 184 3.68 9.07 12.89
N ILE A 185 4.89 8.64 12.49
CA ILE A 185 6.14 9.30 12.89
C ILE A 185 6.65 10.23 11.81
N GLY A 186 7.07 11.43 12.23
CA GLY A 186 7.60 12.46 11.35
C GLY A 186 9.11 12.60 11.47
N ARG A 187 9.88 12.20 10.43
CA ARG A 187 11.36 12.31 10.49
C ARG A 187 11.83 13.76 10.51
N ALA A 188 11.35 14.59 9.57
CA ALA A 188 11.79 15.98 9.45
C ALA A 188 11.02 16.94 10.37
N THR A 189 9.77 16.60 10.70
CA THR A 189 8.91 17.38 11.62
C THR A 189 9.17 17.06 13.09
N HIS A 190 9.90 15.97 13.39
CA HIS A 190 10.26 15.56 14.76
C HIS A 190 9.06 15.39 15.69
N ASN A 191 7.97 14.84 15.15
CA ASN A 191 6.72 14.63 15.87
C ASN A 191 6.19 13.20 15.70
N LEU A 192 5.27 12.86 16.60
CA LEU A 192 4.41 11.67 16.55
C LEU A 192 2.98 12.19 16.57
N VAL A 193 2.17 11.81 15.59
CA VAL A 193 0.79 12.29 15.44
C VAL A 193 -0.15 11.11 15.38
N LEU A 194 -1.25 11.20 16.11
CA LEU A 194 -2.39 10.31 16.03
C LEU A 194 -3.47 11.00 15.19
N PHE A 195 -3.95 10.30 14.16
CA PHE A 195 -5.15 10.64 13.42
C PHE A 195 -6.25 9.72 13.92
N GLU A 196 -7.08 10.25 14.82
CA GLU A 196 -8.21 9.53 15.39
C GLU A 196 -9.34 9.46 14.35
N ASN A 197 -9.86 8.27 14.09
CA ASN A 197 -11.02 8.09 13.25
C ASN A 197 -12.31 8.42 14.03
N LYS A 198 -13.28 8.96 13.31
CA LYS A 198 -14.53 9.51 13.86
C LYS A 198 -15.75 9.08 13.05
N SER A 199 -15.59 8.20 12.07
CA SER A 199 -16.67 7.74 11.20
C SER A 199 -17.77 7.02 11.99
N ASN A 200 -17.44 6.39 13.12
CA ASN A 200 -18.39 5.71 14.01
C ASN A 200 -18.98 6.57 15.15
N LYS A 201 -18.72 7.89 15.19
CA LYS A 201 -19.25 8.84 16.21
C LYS A 201 -20.33 9.78 15.69
#